data_AF-A0A1D2TRI8-F1
#
_entry.id   AF-A0A1D2TRI8-F1
#
_cell.length_a   1.000
_cell.length_b   1.000
_cell.length_c   1.000
_cell.angle_alpha   90.00
_cell.angle_beta   90.00
_cell.angle_gamma   90.00
#
_symmetry.space_group_name_H-M   'P 1'
#
loop_
_entity.id
_entity.type
_entity.pdbx_description
1 polymer ?
#
loop_
_entity_poly.entity_id
_entity_poly.type
_entity_poly.pdbx_seq_one_letter_code
_entity_poly.pdbx_strand_id
1 'polypeptide(L)'
;QNIGGKPGVSNADFRKFVDEELTPRFPNGLTVMDGGGQWKGEENRLIREAAKVVVLVLPNGPEANRKLEDVRKAYKARFHQESVLLVTQPACVGF
;
A
#
# COMPACT_ATOMS: atom_id res chain seq x y z
N GLN A 1 -9.06 -6.96 10.14
CA GLN A 1 -10.17 -6.64 9.20
C GLN A 1 -9.61 -6.72 7.79
N ASN A 2 -10.46 -6.91 6.77
CA ASN A 2 -10.02 -6.92 5.38
C ASN A 2 -9.75 -5.49 4.90
N ILE A 3 -8.71 -5.33 4.07
CA ILE A 3 -8.30 -4.06 3.48
C ILE A 3 -9.28 -3.68 2.38
N GLY A 4 -9.81 -2.46 2.42
CA GLY A 4 -10.75 -1.93 1.44
C GLY A 4 -12.19 -2.47 1.57
N GLY A 5 -13.04 -2.05 0.62
CA GLY A 5 -14.42 -2.53 0.43
C GLY A 5 -14.51 -3.97 -0.07
N LYS A 6 -15.72 -4.50 -0.29
CA LYS A 6 -15.95 -5.93 -0.60
C LYS A 6 -15.70 -6.29 -2.08
N PRO A 7 -15.00 -7.41 -2.38
CA PRO A 7 -14.28 -8.26 -1.43
C PRO A 7 -12.95 -7.61 -1.04
N GLY A 8 -12.76 -7.40 0.26
CA GLY A 8 -11.55 -6.77 0.78
C GLY A 8 -10.40 -7.78 0.84
N VAL A 9 -9.17 -7.29 0.85
CA VAL A 9 -7.97 -8.14 0.91
C VAL A 9 -7.76 -8.65 2.33
N SER A 10 -7.60 -9.95 2.52
CA SER A 10 -7.36 -10.51 3.86
C SER A 10 -5.95 -10.16 4.37
N ASN A 11 -5.74 -10.20 5.68
CA ASN A 11 -4.40 -10.00 6.26
C ASN A 11 -3.39 -11.05 5.75
N ALA A 12 -3.83 -12.30 5.52
CA ALA A 12 -2.97 -13.36 5.03
C ALA A 12 -2.56 -13.13 3.57
N ASP A 13 -3.51 -12.73 2.72
CA ASP A 13 -3.24 -12.41 1.32
C ASP A 13 -2.33 -11.18 1.20
N PHE A 14 -2.57 -10.17 2.03
CA PHE A 14 -1.70 -8.99 2.08
C PHE A 14 -0.28 -9.35 2.50
N ARG A 15 -0.11 -10.20 3.52
CA ARG A 15 1.21 -10.67 3.95
C ARG A 15 1.93 -11.41 2.83
N LYS A 16 1.22 -12.31 2.14
CA LYS A 16 1.76 -13.01 0.97
C LYS A 16 2.16 -12.04 -0.15
N PHE A 17 1.38 -10.99 -0.38
CA PHE A 17 1.74 -9.93 -1.31
C PHE A 17 3.01 -9.18 -0.88
N VAL A 18 3.17 -8.87 0.41
CA VAL A 18 4.40 -8.27 0.92
C VAL A 18 5.60 -9.15 0.63
N ASP A 19 5.50 -10.45 0.96
CA ASP A 19 6.60 -11.40 0.82
C ASP A 19 7.00 -11.62 -0.65
N GLU A 20 6.04 -11.64 -1.57
CA GLU A 20 6.28 -11.91 -2.99
C GLU A 20 6.60 -10.66 -3.81
N GLU A 21 6.04 -9.50 -3.46
CA GLU A 21 6.09 -8.32 -4.32
C GLU A 21 6.86 -7.14 -3.71
N LEU A 22 6.72 -6.90 -2.41
CA LEU A 22 7.40 -5.77 -1.76
C LEU A 22 8.82 -6.14 -1.34
N THR A 23 8.99 -7.20 -0.56
CA THR A 23 10.28 -7.58 0.03
C THR A 23 11.38 -7.79 -1.02
N PRO A 24 11.15 -8.49 -2.16
CA PRO A 24 12.19 -8.67 -3.17
C PRO A 24 12.58 -7.38 -3.91
N ARG A 25 11.67 -6.40 -4.00
CA ARG A 25 11.93 -5.11 -4.67
C ARG A 25 12.57 -4.08 -3.73
N PHE A 26 12.36 -4.24 -2.42
CA PHE A 26 12.82 -3.32 -1.37
C PHE A 26 13.62 -4.08 -0.29
N PRO A 27 14.81 -4.62 -0.64
CA PRO A 27 15.58 -5.48 0.26
C PRO A 27 16.14 -4.76 1.50
N ASN A 28 16.22 -3.42 1.47
CA ASN A 28 16.69 -2.62 2.60
C ASN A 28 15.66 -2.51 3.73
N GLY A 29 14.46 -3.06 3.54
CA GLY A 29 13.41 -3.10 4.56
C GLY A 29 12.22 -2.20 4.26
N LEU A 30 11.15 -2.44 5.00
CA LEU A 30 9.88 -1.73 4.96
C LEU A 30 9.17 -1.85 6.30
N THR A 31 8.26 -0.93 6.58
CA THR A 31 7.36 -1.01 7.74
C THR A 31 5.93 -1.13 7.26
N VAL A 32 5.18 -2.09 7.81
CA VAL A 32 3.73 -2.23 7.59
C VAL A 32 2.98 -1.75 8.82
N MET A 33 2.01 -0.85 8.61
CA MET A 33 1.14 -0.33 9.65
C MET A 33 -0.33 -0.61 9.30
N ASP A 34 -1.14 -0.85 10.33
CA ASP A 34 -2.59 -0.83 10.20
C ASP A 34 -3.09 0.61 10.09
N GLY A 35 -4.00 0.84 9.14
CA GLY A 35 -4.64 2.13 8.92
C GLY A 35 -6.15 2.00 8.78
N GLY A 36 -6.82 3.15 8.76
CA GLY A 36 -8.24 3.24 8.47
C GLY A 36 -8.53 4.45 7.61
N GLY A 37 -9.27 4.24 6.52
CA GLY A 37 -9.87 5.30 5.75
C GLY A 37 -11.28 5.59 6.27
N GLN A 38 -11.65 6.86 6.31
CA GLN A 38 -13.03 7.26 6.51
C GLN A 38 -13.38 8.41 5.57
N TRP A 39 -14.51 8.31 4.89
CA TRP A 39 -15.00 9.37 4.02
C TRP A 39 -16.51 9.35 3.95
N LYS A 40 -17.06 10.44 3.42
CA LYS A 40 -18.48 10.58 3.16
C LYS A 40 -18.77 10.01 1.77
N GLY A 41 -19.44 8.86 1.72
CA GLY A 41 -19.90 8.25 0.48
C GLY A 41 -21.20 8.86 -0.02
N GLU A 42 -21.83 8.18 -0.99
CA GLU A 42 -23.15 8.54 -1.49
C GLU A 42 -24.18 8.60 -0.35
N GLU A 43 -25.21 9.42 -0.54
CA GLU A 43 -26.31 9.61 0.42
C GLU A 43 -25.83 10.05 1.83
N ASN A 44 -24.72 10.78 1.92
CA ASN A 44 -24.13 11.24 3.18
C ASN A 44 -23.72 10.12 4.16
N ARG A 45 -23.56 8.88 3.68
CA ARG A 45 -23.17 7.75 4.53
C ARG A 45 -21.69 7.81 4.87
N LEU A 46 -21.35 7.70 6.17
CA LEU A 46 -19.96 7.53 6.59
C LEU A 46 -19.48 6.12 6.22
N ILE A 47 -18.51 6.05 5.33
CA ILE A 47 -17.84 4.80 4.96
C ILE A 47 -16.55 4.70 5.77
N ARG A 48 -16.29 3.52 6.32
CA ARG A 48 -15.05 3.17 7.02
C ARG A 48 -14.46 1.94 6.37
N GLU A 49 -13.18 2.01 6.03
CA GLU A 49 -12.46 0.89 5.44
C GLU A 49 -11.13 0.69 6.14
N ALA A 50 -10.80 -0.58 6.42
CA ALA A 50 -9.46 -0.88 6.92
C ALA A 50 -8.45 -0.67 5.78
N ALA A 51 -7.27 -0.20 6.14
CA ALA A 51 -6.17 0.05 5.22
C ALA A 51 -4.89 -0.63 5.75
N LYS A 52 -3.93 -0.85 4.85
CA LYS A 52 -2.53 -1.06 5.22
C LYS A 52 -1.73 0.09 4.67
N VAL A 53 -0.81 0.60 5.48
CA VAL A 53 0.16 1.60 5.07
C VAL A 53 1.52 0.93 5.04
N VAL A 54 2.21 1.05 3.91
CA VAL A 54 3.59 0.58 3.76
C VAL A 54 4.48 1.81 3.72
N VAL A 55 5.41 1.90 4.67
CA VAL A 55 6.41 2.97 4.75
C VAL A 55 7.74 2.45 4.23
N LEU A 56 8.31 3.18 3.29
CA LEU A 56 9.57 2.86 2.63
C LEU A 56 10.50 4.08 2.70
N VAL A 57 11.77 3.85 3.03
CA VAL A 57 12.84 4.85 2.92
C VAL A 57 13.69 4.46 1.72
N LEU A 58 13.68 5.30 0.67
CA LEU A 58 14.32 5.00 -0.61
C LEU A 58 15.11 6.23 -1.10
N PRO A 59 16.21 6.02 -1.84
CA PRO A 59 16.85 7.11 -2.56
C PRO A 59 15.88 7.69 -3.60
N ASN A 60 15.90 9.01 -3.76
CA ASN A 60 15.14 9.64 -4.84
C ASN A 60 15.75 9.24 -6.19
N GLY A 61 14.91 8.85 -7.15
CA GLY A 61 15.38 8.52 -8.49
C GLY A 61 14.38 7.70 -9.33
N PRO A 62 14.63 7.60 -10.64
CA PRO A 62 13.73 6.92 -11.58
C PRO A 62 13.55 5.43 -11.26
N GLU A 63 14.59 4.76 -10.73
CA GLU A 63 14.50 3.34 -10.37
C GLU A 63 13.55 3.10 -9.19
N ALA A 64 13.62 3.94 -8.14
CA ALA A 64 12.72 3.84 -6.99
C ALA A 64 11.27 4.09 -7.42
N ASN A 65 11.03 5.11 -8.24
CA ASN A 65 9.71 5.41 -8.79
C ASN A 65 9.17 4.24 -9.63
N ARG A 66 10.00 3.62 -10.47
CA ARG A 66 9.60 2.44 -11.24
C ARG A 66 9.21 1.27 -10.34
N LYS A 67 10.01 0.96 -9.31
CA LYS A 67 9.69 -0.11 -8.34
C LYS A 67 8.37 0.14 -7.61
N LEU A 68 8.10 1.37 -7.19
CA LEU A 68 6.85 1.77 -6.55
C LEU A 68 5.66 1.55 -7.50
N GLU A 69 5.77 1.98 -8.76
CA GLU A 69 4.70 1.77 -9.75
C GLU A 69 4.49 0.29 -10.10
N ASP A 70 5.55 -0.50 -10.19
CA ASP A 70 5.47 -1.94 -10.45
C ASP A 70 4.70 -2.66 -9.33
N VAL A 71 4.97 -2.31 -8.06
CA VAL A 71 4.20 -2.85 -6.91
C VAL A 71 2.74 -2.39 -6.93
N ARG A 72 2.47 -1.12 -7.23
CA ARG A 72 1.09 -0.61 -7.33
C ARG A 72 0.32 -1.34 -8.43
N LYS A 73 0.94 -1.57 -9.59
CA LYS A 73 0.34 -2.36 -10.68
C LYS A 73 0.08 -3.80 -10.26
N ALA A 74 1.04 -4.45 -9.61
CA ALA A 74 0.89 -5.82 -9.11
C ALA A 74 -0.25 -5.92 -8.09
N TYR A 75 -0.37 -4.97 -7.16
CA TYR A 75 -1.45 -4.95 -6.18
C TYR A 75 -2.83 -4.82 -6.84
N LYS A 76 -2.98 -3.84 -7.75
CA LYS A 76 -4.24 -3.63 -8.48
C LYS A 76 -4.63 -4.85 -9.31
N ALA A 77 -3.66 -5.48 -9.98
CA ALA A 77 -3.91 -6.68 -10.78
C ALA A 77 -4.31 -7.89 -9.91
N ARG A 78 -3.62 -8.09 -8.78
CA ARG A 78 -3.83 -9.25 -7.89
C ARG A 78 -5.14 -9.17 -7.10
N PHE A 79 -5.54 -7.97 -6.69
CA PHE A 79 -6.69 -7.76 -5.81
C PHE A 79 -7.85 -7.01 -6.46
N HIS A 80 -7.77 -6.76 -7.78
CA HIS A 80 -8.80 -6.07 -8.56
C HIS A 80 -9.19 -4.70 -7.98
N GLN A 81 -8.21 -3.97 -7.43
CA GLN A 81 -8.43 -2.63 -6.87
C GLN A 81 -8.23 -1.57 -7.95
N GLU A 82 -9.07 -0.53 -7.95
CA GLU A 82 -9.00 0.56 -8.93
C GLU A 82 -7.75 1.42 -8.75
N SER A 83 -7.35 1.65 -7.49
CA SER A 83 -6.25 2.53 -7.15
C SER A 83 -5.51 2.09 -5.88
N VAL A 84 -4.27 2.57 -5.75
CA VAL A 84 -3.46 2.46 -4.53
C VAL A 84 -2.87 3.83 -4.29
N LEU A 85 -3.13 4.44 -3.13
CA LEU A 85 -2.58 5.74 -2.78
C LEU A 85 -1.04 5.67 -2.69
N LEU A 86 -0.36 6.67 -3.25
CA LEU A 86 1.08 6.86 -3.12
C LEU A 86 1.35 8.31 -2.71
N VAL A 87 2.12 8.48 -1.65
CA VAL A 87 2.64 9.78 -1.21
C VAL A 87 4.14 9.63 -1.06
N THR A 88 4.89 10.55 -1.68
CA THR A 88 6.34 10.65 -1.53
C THR A 88 6.71 12.04 -1.03
N GLN A 89 7.70 12.10 -0.14
CA GLN A 89 8.24 13.36 0.36
C GLN A 89 9.73 13.19 0.65
N PRO A 90 10.57 14.20 0.37
CA PRO A 90 11.94 14.23 0.88
C PRO A 90 11.96 14.21 2.41
N ALA A 91 12.91 13.49 3.01
CA ALA A 91 13.08 13.46 4.46
C ALA A 91 14.57 13.31 4.82
N CYS A 92 14.99 13.90 5.94
CA CYS A 92 16.26 13.59 6.57
C CYS A 92 16.10 12.28 7.35
N VAL A 93 16.96 11.30 7.10
CA VAL A 93 16.89 9.97 7.71
C VAL A 93 18.23 9.60 8.33
N GLY A 94 18.18 8.85 9.44
CA GLY A 94 19.33 8.25 10.10
C GLY A 94 18.91 6.89 10.64
N PHE A 95 19.85 5.95 10.67
CA PHE A 95 19.66 4.58 11.12
C PHE A 95 20.65 4.25 12.23
#